data_AF-A0A0Q8RGX5-F1
#
_entry.id   AF-A0A0Q8RGX5-F1
#
_cell.length_a   1.000
_cell.length_b   1.000
_cell.length_c   1.000
_cell.angle_alpha   90.00
_cell.angle_beta   90.00
_cell.angle_gamma   90.00
#
_symmetry.space_group_name_H-M   'P 1'
#
loop_
_entity.id
_entity.type
_entity.pdbx_description
1 polymer ?
#
loop_
_entity_poly.entity_id
_entity_poly.type
_entity_poly.pdbx_seq_one_letter_code
_entity_poly.pdbx_strand_id
1 'polypeptide(L)'
;MQEHFGRPYSAWLLNAAHGTDHSEVVMHSQPKFMSRETTFETDLHPRLDRQALGEVFTTQCVRVSEDLVRKHYVGTTVGIKLRIQGFHTVTRDITLPEATNDPVAGTM
;
A
#
# COMPACT_ATOMS: atom_id res chain seq x y z
N MET A 1 -29.72 -7.05 0.99
CA MET A 1 -28.54 -6.21 0.68
C MET A 1 -27.63 -6.01 1.89
N GLN A 2 -28.15 -5.54 3.05
CA GLN A 2 -27.36 -5.39 4.29
C GLN A 2 -26.70 -6.70 4.76
N GLU A 3 -27.39 -7.83 4.64
CA GLU A 3 -26.86 -9.16 5.03
C GLU A 3 -25.64 -9.61 4.21
N HIS A 4 -25.49 -9.12 2.97
CA HIS A 4 -24.38 -9.51 2.09
C HIS A 4 -23.23 -8.50 2.09
N PHE A 5 -23.52 -7.23 2.36
CA PHE A 5 -22.60 -6.12 2.13
C PHE A 5 -22.29 -5.28 3.38
N GLY A 6 -22.96 -5.56 4.50
CA GLY A 6 -22.89 -4.73 5.69
C GLY A 6 -23.71 -3.44 5.58
N ARG A 7 -23.97 -2.83 6.73
CA ARG A 7 -24.88 -1.68 6.87
C ARG A 7 -24.43 -0.41 6.11
N PRO A 8 -23.19 0.08 6.23
CA PRO A 8 -22.81 1.34 5.57
C PRO A 8 -22.74 1.19 4.05
N TYR A 9 -22.22 0.07 3.54
CA TYR A 9 -22.00 -0.12 2.11
C TYR A 9 -23.30 -0.36 1.34
N SER A 10 -24.25 -1.10 1.92
CA SER A 10 -25.57 -1.30 1.30
C SER A 10 -26.42 -0.03 1.25
N ALA A 11 -26.32 0.85 2.25
CA ALA A 11 -26.98 2.15 2.21
C ALA A 11 -26.42 3.04 1.09
N TRP A 12 -25.09 3.04 0.92
CA TRP A 12 -24.44 3.73 -0.20
C TRP A 12 -24.88 3.15 -1.55
N LEU A 13 -24.89 1.83 -1.72
CA LEU A 13 -25.30 1.18 -2.98
C LEU A 13 -26.75 1.50 -3.35
N LEU A 14 -27.66 1.55 -2.37
CA LEU A 14 -29.08 1.90 -2.61
C LEU A 14 -29.21 3.34 -3.12
N ASN A 15 -28.50 4.28 -2.49
CA ASN A 15 -28.50 5.69 -2.91
C ASN A 15 -27.89 5.84 -4.31
N ALA A 16 -26.75 5.18 -4.57
CA ALA A 16 -26.10 5.20 -5.87
C ALA A 16 -26.98 4.61 -6.98
N ALA A 17 -27.71 3.52 -6.71
CA ALA A 17 -28.65 2.92 -7.66
C ALA A 17 -29.83 3.84 -8.02
N HIS A 18 -30.17 4.79 -7.14
CA HIS A 18 -31.19 5.82 -7.37
C HIS A 18 -30.61 7.16 -7.86
N GLY A 19 -29.29 7.22 -8.13
CA GLY A 19 -28.63 8.45 -8.55
C GLY A 19 -28.51 9.51 -7.47
N THR A 20 -28.70 9.14 -6.20
CA THR A 20 -28.58 10.04 -5.06
C THR A 20 -27.15 9.98 -4.52
N ASP A 21 -26.40 11.08 -4.70
CA ASP A 21 -25.12 11.29 -4.02
C ASP A 21 -25.10 12.69 -3.41
N HIS A 22 -24.88 12.77 -2.10
CA HIS A 22 -24.79 14.01 -1.34
C HIS A 22 -23.34 14.34 -0.95
N SER A 23 -22.37 13.59 -1.47
CA SER A 23 -20.96 13.80 -1.18
C SER A 23 -20.50 15.16 -1.70
N GLU A 24 -19.87 15.95 -0.85
CA GLU A 24 -19.30 17.24 -1.25
C GLU A 24 -18.08 17.04 -2.16
N VAL A 25 -17.85 18.01 -3.04
CA VAL A 25 -16.65 18.03 -3.89
C VAL A 25 -15.43 18.34 -3.02
N VAL A 26 -14.55 17.36 -2.87
CA VAL A 26 -13.28 17.51 -2.15
C VAL A 26 -12.21 18.02 -3.11
N MET A 27 -11.82 19.29 -2.94
CA MET A 27 -10.82 19.94 -3.80
C MET A 27 -9.37 19.50 -3.52
N HIS A 28 -9.10 19.02 -2.31
CA HIS A 28 -7.77 18.56 -1.90
C HIS A 28 -7.86 17.35 -0.98
N SER A 29 -7.03 16.34 -1.24
CA SER A 29 -6.92 15.14 -0.41
C SER A 29 -5.46 14.88 -0.08
N GLN A 30 -5.17 14.71 1.21
CA GLN A 30 -3.85 14.30 1.65
C GLN A 30 -3.62 12.81 1.36
N PRO A 31 -2.48 12.41 0.79
CA PRO A 31 -2.14 11.01 0.59
C PRO A 31 -2.12 10.26 1.92
N LYS A 32 -2.90 9.18 2.04
CA LYS A 32 -2.95 8.33 3.25
C LYS A 32 -1.84 7.30 3.30
N PHE A 33 -1.33 6.90 2.15
CA PHE A 33 -0.23 5.94 2.00
C PHE A 33 0.56 6.23 0.73
N MET A 34 1.77 5.69 0.67
CA MET A 34 2.65 5.79 -0.49
C MET A 34 3.35 4.45 -0.69
N SER A 35 3.38 3.97 -1.93
CA SER A 35 3.94 2.65 -2.23
C SER A 35 4.60 2.62 -3.59
N ARG A 36 5.52 1.67 -3.75
CA ARG A 36 6.11 1.24 -5.02
C ARG A 36 5.96 -0.25 -5.14
N GLU A 37 5.74 -0.72 -6.35
CA GLU A 37 5.65 -2.14 -6.66
C GLU A 37 6.33 -2.43 -7.99
N THR A 38 6.71 -3.69 -8.19
CA THR A 38 7.32 -4.14 -9.44
C THR A 38 6.76 -5.51 -9.74
N THR A 39 6.29 -5.68 -10.98
CA THR A 39 5.92 -7.00 -11.52
C THR A 39 7.10 -7.50 -12.33
N PHE A 40 7.56 -8.70 -12.01
CA PHE A 40 8.70 -9.32 -12.67
C PHE A 40 8.31 -9.92 -14.02
N GLU A 41 9.28 -10.03 -14.92
CA GLU A 41 9.07 -10.68 -16.23
C GLU A 41 8.92 -12.20 -16.09
N THR A 42 9.58 -12.79 -15.08
CA THR A 42 9.50 -14.21 -14.73
C THR A 42 9.22 -14.38 -13.24
N ASP A 43 8.66 -15.53 -12.87
CA ASP A 43 8.46 -15.86 -11.47
C ASP A 43 9.81 -16.13 -10.79
N LEU A 44 10.08 -15.41 -9.69
CA LEU A 44 11.28 -15.56 -8.87
C LEU A 44 10.99 -16.42 -7.64
N HIS A 45 11.81 -17.43 -7.40
CA HIS A 45 11.67 -18.32 -6.25
C HIS A 45 12.23 -17.65 -4.98
N PRO A 46 11.45 -17.51 -3.88
CA PRO A 46 11.85 -16.74 -2.69
C PRO A 46 13.18 -17.14 -2.04
N ARG A 47 13.58 -18.41 -2.16
CA ARG A 47 14.84 -18.92 -1.60
C ARG A 47 16.01 -18.89 -2.58
N LEU A 48 15.77 -19.16 -3.86
CA LEU A 48 16.84 -19.30 -4.85
C LEU A 48 17.24 -17.93 -5.36
N ASP A 49 16.25 -17.06 -5.58
CA ASP A 49 16.42 -15.70 -6.09
C ASP A 49 16.40 -14.65 -4.98
N ARG A 50 16.71 -15.05 -3.74
CA ARG A 50 16.66 -14.19 -2.56
C ARG A 50 17.50 -12.93 -2.73
N GLN A 51 18.65 -13.04 -3.38
CA GLN A 51 19.53 -11.89 -3.62
C GLN A 51 18.88 -10.89 -4.57
N ALA A 52 18.41 -11.33 -5.74
CA ALA A 52 17.74 -10.48 -6.71
C ALA A 52 16.46 -9.83 -6.12
N LEU A 53 15.66 -10.61 -5.38
CA LEU A 53 14.49 -10.10 -4.66
C LEU A 53 14.88 -9.05 -3.62
N GLY A 54 15.98 -9.26 -2.90
CA GLY A 54 16.53 -8.31 -1.93
C GLY A 54 16.96 -6.99 -2.57
N GLU A 55 17.69 -7.05 -3.69
CA GLU A 55 18.13 -5.86 -4.42
C GLU A 55 16.94 -5.02 -4.93
N VAL A 56 15.92 -5.69 -5.49
CA VAL A 56 14.69 -5.03 -5.95
C VAL A 56 13.91 -4.45 -4.77
N PHE A 57 13.79 -5.19 -3.67
CA PHE A 57 13.14 -4.72 -2.45
C PHE A 57 13.83 -3.48 -1.89
N THR A 58 15.16 -3.49 -1.74
CA THR A 58 15.92 -2.34 -1.27
C THR A 58 15.74 -1.14 -2.20
N THR A 59 15.75 -1.37 -3.52
CA THR A 59 15.50 -0.32 -4.51
C THR A 59 14.10 0.28 -4.35
N GLN A 60 13.08 -0.53 -4.08
CA GLN A 60 11.72 -0.05 -3.81
C GLN A 60 11.66 0.79 -2.52
N CYS A 61 12.31 0.35 -1.45
CA CYS A 61 12.40 1.12 -0.19
C CYS A 61 13.03 2.50 -0.40
N VAL A 62 14.16 2.57 -1.12
CA VAL A 62 14.82 3.84 -1.47
C VAL A 62 13.88 4.76 -2.26
N ARG A 63 13.19 4.23 -3.28
CA ARG A 63 12.24 5.04 -4.07
C ARG A 63 11.04 5.53 -3.27
N VAL A 64 10.53 4.73 -2.33
CA VAL A 64 9.46 5.17 -1.42
C VAL A 64 9.96 6.30 -0.53
N SER A 65 11.17 6.17 0.03
CA SER A 65 11.82 7.25 0.79
C SER A 65 11.95 8.53 -0.03
N GLU A 66 12.46 8.45 -1.26
CA GLU A 66 12.58 9.60 -2.16
C GLU A 66 11.22 10.27 -2.43
N ASP A 67 10.15 9.48 -2.58
CA ASP A 67 8.80 10.00 -2.77
C ASP A 67 8.26 10.69 -1.52
N LEU A 68 8.53 10.14 -0.33
CA LEU A 68 8.17 10.74 0.96
C LEU A 68 8.92 12.05 1.19
N VAL A 69 10.25 12.07 0.97
CA VAL A 69 11.08 13.28 1.09
C VAL A 69 10.61 14.36 0.13
N ARG A 70 10.39 14.03 -1.14
CA ARG A 70 9.95 14.98 -2.17
C ARG A 70 8.60 15.61 -1.85
N LYS A 71 7.73 14.90 -1.15
CA LYS A 71 6.39 15.36 -0.75
C LYS A 71 6.32 15.84 0.70
N HIS A 72 7.46 15.88 1.40
CA HIS A 72 7.56 16.29 2.81
C HIS A 72 6.68 15.46 3.76
N TYR A 73 6.61 14.14 3.56
CA TYR A 73 5.90 13.20 4.42
C TYR A 73 6.85 12.28 5.20
N VAL A 74 6.34 11.75 6.30
CA VAL A 74 6.92 10.65 7.10
C VAL A 74 5.84 9.60 7.34
N GLY A 75 6.22 8.33 7.39
CA GLY A 75 5.32 7.20 7.59
C GLY A 75 5.59 6.46 8.90
N THR A 76 4.55 5.97 9.56
CA THR A 76 4.66 5.17 10.79
C THR A 76 4.45 3.69 10.53
N THR A 77 3.65 3.32 9.53
CA THR A 77 3.39 1.92 9.19
C THR A 77 4.04 1.57 7.87
N VAL A 78 4.83 0.51 7.86
CA VAL A 78 5.48 -0.05 6.68
C VAL A 78 4.77 -1.35 6.30
N GLY A 79 4.29 -1.40 5.07
CA GLY A 79 3.63 -2.57 4.49
C GLY A 79 4.48 -3.21 3.40
N ILE A 80 4.61 -4.54 3.45
CA ILE A 80 5.26 -5.34 2.40
C ILE A 80 4.20 -6.18 1.71
N LYS A 81 4.14 -6.09 0.38
CA LYS A 81 3.23 -6.88 -0.47
C LYS A 81 4.01 -7.83 -1.35
N LEU A 82 3.68 -9.12 -1.28
CA LEU A 82 4.19 -10.16 -2.16
C LEU A 82 3.02 -10.73 -2.97
N ARG A 83 3.20 -10.80 -4.30
CA ARG A 83 2.27 -11.51 -5.18
C ARG A 83 2.98 -12.76 -5.70
N ILE A 84 2.39 -13.92 -5.45
CA ILE A 84 2.92 -15.23 -5.85
C ILE A 84 2.12 -15.81 -7.02
N GLN A 85 2.61 -16.92 -7.57
CA GLN A 85 1.95 -17.66 -8.65
C GLN A 85 0.47 -17.90 -8.32
N GLY A 86 -0.40 -17.78 -9.32
CA GLY A 86 -1.85 -17.88 -9.14
C GLY A 86 -2.51 -16.60 -8.62
N PHE A 87 -1.81 -15.46 -8.64
CA PHE A 87 -2.30 -14.15 -8.19
C PHE A 87 -2.65 -14.07 -6.70
N HIS A 88 -2.14 -15.00 -5.90
CA HIS A 88 -2.28 -14.92 -4.45
C HIS A 88 -1.41 -13.79 -3.91
N THR A 89 -1.96 -12.96 -3.02
CA THR A 89 -1.26 -11.82 -2.44
C THR A 89 -1.11 -12.03 -0.93
N VAL A 90 0.10 -11.85 -0.44
CA VAL A 90 0.44 -11.86 0.99
C VAL A 90 0.93 -10.47 1.35
N THR A 91 0.30 -9.86 2.33
CA THR A 91 0.69 -8.55 2.86
C THR A 91 1.05 -8.68 4.33
N ARG A 92 2.07 -7.94 4.76
CA ARG A 92 2.42 -7.81 6.17
C ARG A 92 2.77 -6.37 6.47
N ASP A 93 2.17 -5.85 7.54
CA ASP A 93 2.35 -4.49 8.00
C ASP A 93 3.04 -4.47 9.37
N ILE A 94 3.92 -3.50 9.58
CA ILE A 94 4.58 -3.24 10.86
C ILE A 94 4.47 -1.75 11.16
N THR A 95 4.05 -1.41 12.37
CA THR A 95 4.05 -0.03 12.86
C THR A 95 5.33 0.23 13.64
N LEU A 96 6.07 1.26 13.23
CA LEU A 96 7.29 1.74 13.85
C LEU A 96 6.96 2.66 15.04
N PRO A 97 7.81 2.71 16.08
CA PRO A 97 7.63 3.64 17.21
C PRO A 97 7.69 5.11 16.80
N GLU A 98 8.54 5.43 15.82
CA GLU A 98 8.74 6.78 15.30
C GLU A 98 8.45 6.83 13.79
N ALA A 99 7.82 7.91 13.35
CA ALA A 99 7.56 8.12 11.94
C ALA A 99 8.87 8.46 11.21
N THR A 100 9.10 7.83 10.06
CA THR A 100 10.34 7.98 9.31
C THR A 100 10.08 8.08 7.81
N ASN A 101 11.03 8.68 7.11
CA ASN A 101 11.15 8.60 5.66
C ASN A 101 12.54 8.09 5.24
N ASP A 102 13.32 7.53 6.17
CA ASP A 102 14.63 6.93 5.93
C ASP A 102 14.45 5.49 5.38
N PRO A 103 15.15 5.12 4.29
CA PRO A 103 15.04 3.77 3.71
C PRO A 103 15.67 2.65 4.56
N VAL A 104 16.45 2.96 5.60
CA VAL A 104 17.18 2.01 6.45
C VAL A 104 16.69 2.04 7.91
N ALA A 105 15.58 2.71 8.21
CA ALA A 105 15.08 2.86 9.57
C ALA A 105 14.90 1.51 10.32
N GLY A 106 15.88 1.17 11.15
CA GLY A 106 15.96 -0.12 11.85
C GLY A 106 17.22 -0.31 12.70
N THR A 107 17.98 0.75 12.99
CA THR A 107 19.14 0.68 13.90
C THR A 107 19.19 1.93 14.78
N MET A 108 18.49 1.86 15.90
CA MET A 108 18.85 2.51 17.15
C MET A 108 18.65 1.50 18.29
#